data_AF-A0A365NNK8-F1
#
_entry.id   AF-A0A365NNK8-F1
#
_cell.length_a   1.000
_cell.length_b   1.000
_cell.length_c   1.000
_cell.angle_alpha   90.00
_cell.angle_beta   90.00
_cell.angle_gamma   90.00
#
_symmetry.space_group_name_H-M   'P 1'
#
loop_
_entity.id
_entity.type
_entity.pdbx_description
1 polymer ?
#
loop_
_entity_poly.entity_id
_entity_poly.type
_entity_poly.pdbx_seq_one_letter_code
_entity_poly.pdbx_strand_id
1 'polypeptide(L)'
;MFQLPVARYIAVQIVKAVAYIHSRGLVHGDLHLGNFFLRLPSTLGHLSDKQIYEKFSPPRPELVVREDGQPLPPGVPDHVYWPIWMAEGGNKLTLSESKILLADFGTAFYPYPRPRFGSSTPLNISPPEARFEPATPLSFSADIWSLAHAIWTVMGLKTILSSFLLSEDDVTQEQVDTLGILPDEWWNKWEARSQWFMKDGSRKKGGCPKRLEGRFESSIQNPRRKCGMEILGENESQAFKEMIRWMLSYSLDDRPTAEELLKTDWMRHWAIPNFDNIHR
;
A
#
# COMPACT_ATOMS: atom_id res chain seq x y z
N MET A 1 12.67 3.27 -5.65
CA MET A 1 11.66 3.00 -6.70
C MET A 1 12.08 1.78 -7.50
N PHE A 2 11.14 0.88 -7.84
CA PHE A 2 11.42 -0.30 -8.64
C PHE A 2 11.53 0.01 -10.14
N GLN A 3 12.34 -0.77 -10.86
CA GLN A 3 12.31 -0.79 -12.33
C GLN A 3 10.90 -1.10 -12.81
N LEU A 4 10.47 -0.51 -13.93
CA LEU A 4 9.06 -0.58 -14.34
C LEU A 4 8.57 -2.03 -14.57
N PRO A 5 9.34 -2.95 -15.19
CA PRO A 5 8.96 -4.36 -15.27
C PRO A 5 8.77 -5.02 -13.90
N VAL A 6 9.65 -4.72 -12.94
CA VAL A 6 9.58 -5.25 -11.56
C VAL A 6 8.38 -4.70 -10.81
N ALA A 7 8.10 -3.40 -10.95
CA ALA A 7 6.93 -2.76 -10.35
C ALA A 7 5.63 -3.40 -10.87
N ARG A 8 5.50 -3.59 -12.19
CA ARG A 8 4.37 -4.29 -12.82
C ARG A 8 4.24 -5.72 -12.30
N TYR A 9 5.35 -6.47 -12.23
CA TYR A 9 5.35 -7.84 -11.74
C TYR A 9 4.93 -7.96 -10.27
N ILE A 10 5.41 -7.07 -9.39
CA ILE A 10 4.98 -6.99 -7.99
C ILE A 10 3.49 -6.65 -7.89
N ALA A 11 3.01 -5.64 -8.64
CA ALA A 11 1.60 -5.26 -8.63
C ALA A 11 0.68 -6.42 -9.03
N VAL A 12 1.05 -7.21 -10.05
CA VAL A 12 0.31 -8.42 -10.45
C VAL A 12 0.23 -9.42 -9.31
N GLN A 13 1.35 -9.70 -8.65
CA GLN A 13 1.37 -10.65 -7.53
C GLN A 13 0.52 -10.19 -6.35
N ILE A 14 0.56 -8.89 -6.01
CA ILE A 14 -0.24 -8.30 -4.93
C ILE A 14 -1.73 -8.49 -5.24
N VAL A 15 -2.20 -8.15 -6.45
CA VAL A 15 -3.61 -8.33 -6.84
C VAL A 15 -3.99 -9.82 -6.83
N LYS A 16 -3.13 -10.71 -7.36
CA LYS A 16 -3.38 -12.16 -7.34
C LYS A 16 -3.48 -12.71 -5.91
N ALA A 17 -2.64 -12.25 -4.99
CA ALA A 17 -2.67 -12.66 -3.58
C ALA A 17 -3.98 -12.24 -2.91
N VAL A 18 -4.42 -10.98 -3.13
CA VAL A 18 -5.69 -10.47 -2.60
C VAL A 18 -6.89 -11.20 -3.21
N ALA A 19 -6.91 -11.38 -4.54
CA ALA A 19 -7.94 -12.15 -5.22
C ALA A 19 -8.04 -13.58 -4.68
N TYR A 20 -6.90 -14.22 -4.40
CA TYR A 20 -6.88 -15.54 -3.79
C TYR A 20 -7.52 -15.53 -2.41
N ILE A 21 -7.13 -14.66 -1.47
CA ILE A 21 -7.73 -14.66 -0.11
C ILE A 21 -9.21 -14.28 -0.13
N HIS A 22 -9.62 -13.34 -1.00
CA HIS A 22 -11.02 -12.95 -1.19
C HIS A 22 -11.86 -14.12 -1.70
N SER A 23 -11.33 -14.94 -2.62
CA SER A 23 -11.99 -16.15 -3.11
C SER A 23 -12.19 -17.23 -2.01
N ARG A 24 -11.45 -17.12 -0.90
CA ARG A 24 -11.62 -17.97 0.29
C ARG A 24 -12.54 -17.33 1.33
N GLY A 25 -13.17 -16.20 1.02
CA GLY A 25 -14.07 -15.47 1.91
C GLY A 25 -13.35 -14.65 2.98
N LEU A 26 -12.04 -14.45 2.85
CA LEU A 26 -11.21 -13.79 3.86
C LEU A 26 -10.89 -12.35 3.43
N VAL A 27 -11.18 -11.39 4.31
CA VAL A 27 -10.71 -10.00 4.22
C VAL A 27 -9.44 -9.88 5.06
N HIS A 28 -8.41 -9.24 4.52
CA HIS A 28 -7.17 -9.01 5.24
C HIS A 28 -7.34 -7.94 6.33
N GLY A 29 -7.99 -6.82 6.01
CA GLY A 29 -8.32 -5.76 6.98
C GLY A 29 -7.16 -4.85 7.37
N ASP A 30 -5.98 -5.06 6.78
CA ASP A 30 -4.77 -4.26 7.02
C ASP A 30 -3.78 -4.34 5.84
N LEU A 31 -4.26 -4.09 4.62
CA LEU A 31 -3.40 -4.14 3.44
C LEU A 31 -2.53 -2.89 3.33
N HIS A 32 -1.23 -3.04 3.50
CA HIS A 32 -0.23 -2.03 3.15
C HIS A 32 1.06 -2.69 2.69
N LEU A 33 1.96 -1.92 2.07
CA LEU A 33 3.22 -2.46 1.53
C LEU A 33 4.12 -3.11 2.59
N GLY A 34 3.92 -2.79 3.87
CA GLY A 34 4.63 -3.42 4.99
C GLY A 34 4.22 -4.89 5.24
N ASN A 35 3.03 -5.29 4.80
CA ASN A 35 2.52 -6.65 4.91
C ASN A 35 2.77 -7.48 3.64
N PHE A 36 3.45 -6.91 2.64
CA PHE A 36 3.94 -7.61 1.46
C PHE A 36 5.46 -7.76 1.52
N PHE A 37 5.93 -8.96 1.87
CA PHE A 37 7.35 -9.26 2.00
C PHE A 37 7.96 -9.74 0.69
N LEU A 38 9.19 -9.32 0.40
CA LEU A 38 10.00 -9.97 -0.63
C LEU A 38 10.45 -11.33 -0.12
N ARG A 39 10.23 -12.37 -0.92
CA ARG A 39 10.70 -13.72 -0.64
C ARG A 39 12.21 -13.73 -0.74
N LEU A 40 12.86 -14.25 0.32
CA LEU A 40 14.31 -14.41 0.32
C LEU A 40 14.77 -15.29 -0.86
N PRO A 41 15.90 -14.94 -1.51
CA PRO A 41 16.52 -15.79 -2.52
C PRO A 41 16.79 -17.18 -1.98
N SER A 42 16.54 -18.22 -2.79
CA SER A 42 16.80 -19.61 -2.39
C SER A 42 18.27 -19.85 -2.02
N THR A 43 19.18 -19.08 -2.62
CA THR A 43 20.61 -19.10 -2.32
C THR A 43 20.92 -18.80 -0.86
N LEU A 44 20.09 -17.99 -0.19
CA LEU A 44 20.29 -17.66 1.22
C LEU A 44 20.04 -18.87 2.14
N GLY A 45 19.06 -19.71 1.79
CA GLY A 45 18.70 -20.90 2.58
C GLY A 45 19.75 -22.02 2.56
N HIS A 46 20.78 -21.89 1.72
CA HIS A 46 21.89 -22.84 1.62
C HIS A 46 23.17 -22.35 2.33
N LEU A 47 23.17 -21.12 2.84
CA LEU A 47 24.30 -20.57 3.57
C LEU A 47 24.30 -21.08 5.01
N SER A 48 25.46 -21.48 5.50
CA SER A 48 25.70 -21.65 6.94
C SER A 48 25.70 -20.30 7.67
N ASP A 49 25.48 -20.31 8.99
CA ASP A 49 25.54 -19.11 9.83
C ASP A 49 26.84 -18.32 9.62
N LYS A 50 27.98 -19.02 9.52
CA LYS A 50 29.28 -18.39 9.26
C LYS A 50 29.30 -17.62 7.94
N GLN A 51 28.75 -18.20 6.87
CA GLN A 51 28.67 -17.55 5.57
C GLN A 51 27.68 -16.39 5.55
N ILE A 52 26.60 -16.47 6.33
CA ILE A 52 25.68 -15.33 6.53
C ILE A 52 26.42 -14.18 7.20
N TYR A 53 27.20 -14.46 8.25
CA TYR A 53 27.97 -13.43 8.97
C TYR A 53 29.13 -12.85 8.14
N GLU A 54 29.81 -13.67 7.34
CA GLU A 54 30.82 -13.19 6.39
C GLU A 54 30.21 -12.25 5.34
N LYS A 55 28.97 -12.53 4.91
CA LYS A 55 28.28 -11.73 3.88
C LYS A 55 27.64 -10.45 4.43
N PHE A 56 27.02 -10.51 5.61
CA PHE A 56 26.20 -9.41 6.15
C PHE A 56 26.71 -8.83 7.47
N SER A 57 27.93 -9.19 7.87
CA SER A 57 28.51 -8.92 9.19
C SER A 57 27.94 -9.81 10.30
N PRO A 58 28.75 -10.13 11.34
CA PRO A 58 28.27 -10.83 12.52
C PRO A 58 27.24 -10.00 13.29
N PRO A 59 26.35 -10.66 14.05
CA PRO A 59 25.36 -9.98 14.87
C PRO A 59 26.05 -9.09 15.90
N ARG A 60 25.54 -7.87 16.05
CA ARG A 60 26.09 -6.89 16.98
C ARG A 60 25.26 -6.90 18.26
N PRO A 61 25.77 -7.43 19.37
CA PRO A 61 25.07 -7.40 20.64
C PRO A 61 25.07 -5.97 21.20
N GLU A 62 23.95 -5.57 21.78
CA GLU A 62 23.83 -4.39 22.65
C GLU A 62 23.30 -4.81 24.00
N LEU A 63 23.90 -4.26 25.06
CA LEU A 63 23.47 -4.54 26.43
C LEU A 63 22.09 -3.94 26.67
N VAL A 64 21.21 -4.76 27.25
CA VAL A 64 19.96 -4.26 27.81
C VAL A 64 20.28 -3.66 29.17
N VAL A 65 20.07 -2.35 29.29
CA VAL A 65 20.24 -1.63 30.54
C VAL A 65 18.91 -1.02 30.94
N ARG A 66 18.59 -1.09 32.23
CA ARG A 66 17.45 -0.35 32.76
C ARG A 66 17.80 1.13 32.81
N GLU A 67 16.81 1.97 32.52
CA GLU A 67 16.96 3.43 32.58
C GLU A 67 17.36 3.91 33.98
N ASP A 68 16.92 3.22 35.03
CA ASP A 68 17.27 3.49 36.43
C ASP A 68 18.59 2.84 36.91
N GLY A 69 19.30 2.15 36.03
CA GLY A 69 20.59 1.50 36.31
C GLY A 69 20.50 0.26 37.22
N GLN A 70 19.31 -0.20 37.58
CA GLN A 70 19.14 -1.38 38.43
C GLN A 70 19.36 -2.70 37.66
N PRO A 71 19.51 -3.84 38.37
CA PRO A 71 19.60 -5.14 37.71
C PRO A 71 18.37 -5.49 36.88
N LEU A 72 18.58 -6.23 35.79
CA LEU A 72 17.50 -6.77 34.96
C LEU A 72 16.67 -7.79 35.76
N PRO A 73 15.33 -7.75 35.64
CA PRO A 73 14.48 -8.76 36.28
C PRO A 73 14.64 -10.13 35.61
N PRO A 74 14.29 -11.22 36.31
CA PRO A 74 14.33 -12.56 35.73
C PRO A 74 13.53 -12.65 34.43
N GLY A 75 14.12 -13.25 33.39
CA GLY A 75 13.47 -13.47 32.09
C GLY A 75 13.72 -12.37 31.04
N VAL A 76 14.39 -11.27 31.40
CA VAL A 76 14.84 -10.27 30.41
C VAL A 76 16.23 -10.66 29.91
N PRO A 77 16.45 -10.76 28.58
CA PRO A 77 17.77 -11.04 28.03
C PRO A 77 18.73 -9.90 28.34
N ASP A 78 19.98 -10.23 28.62
CA ASP A 78 21.05 -9.27 28.90
C ASP A 78 21.55 -8.54 27.64
N HIS A 79 21.30 -9.13 26.47
CA HIS A 79 21.62 -8.55 25.17
C HIS A 79 20.43 -8.57 24.22
N VAL A 80 20.34 -7.52 23.41
CA VAL A 80 19.58 -7.49 22.16
C VAL A 80 20.54 -7.43 20.98
N TYR A 81 20.07 -7.78 19.80
CA TYR A 81 20.89 -7.80 18.60
C TYR A 81 20.27 -6.92 17.54
N TRP A 82 21.12 -6.12 16.88
CA TRP A 82 20.66 -5.37 15.71
C TRP A 82 20.26 -6.34 14.59
N PRO A 83 19.13 -6.08 13.89
CA PRO A 83 18.75 -6.86 12.74
C PRO A 83 19.82 -6.75 11.65
N ILE A 84 20.03 -7.85 10.93
CA ILE A 84 20.92 -7.88 9.77
C ILE A 84 20.37 -6.92 8.70
N TRP A 85 21.21 -5.97 8.26
CA TRP A 85 20.83 -5.03 7.22
C TRP A 85 20.99 -5.66 5.83
N MET A 86 19.89 -6.20 5.30
CA MET A 86 19.81 -6.76 3.94
C MET A 86 19.17 -5.79 2.93
N ALA A 87 19.08 -4.50 3.26
CA ALA A 87 18.40 -3.55 2.38
C ALA A 87 19.24 -3.26 1.13
N GLU A 88 18.56 -3.26 -0.02
CA GLU A 88 19.13 -2.90 -1.30
C GLU A 88 18.21 -1.90 -1.99
N GLY A 89 18.75 -1.08 -2.89
CA GLY A 89 17.95 -0.14 -3.66
C GLY A 89 16.91 -0.87 -4.51
N GLY A 90 15.64 -0.47 -4.44
CA GLY A 90 14.57 -1.11 -5.24
C GLY A 90 14.82 -1.08 -6.76
N ASN A 91 15.66 -0.17 -7.25
CA ASN A 91 16.07 -0.09 -8.66
C ASN A 91 17.06 -1.20 -9.09
N LYS A 92 17.65 -1.92 -8.12
CA LYS A 92 18.54 -3.06 -8.33
C LYS A 92 17.83 -4.40 -8.16
N LEU A 93 16.62 -4.40 -7.61
CA LEU A 93 15.84 -5.63 -7.44
C LEU A 93 15.55 -6.24 -8.82
N THR A 94 15.91 -7.50 -9.01
CA THR A 94 15.66 -8.22 -10.24
C THR A 94 14.28 -8.87 -10.24
N LEU A 95 13.78 -9.28 -11.41
CA LEU A 95 12.49 -9.96 -11.51
C LEU A 95 12.47 -11.29 -10.74
N SER A 96 13.54 -12.08 -10.79
CA SER A 96 13.66 -13.37 -10.09
C SER A 96 13.61 -13.22 -8.56
N GLU A 97 14.09 -12.09 -8.04
CA GLU A 97 14.11 -11.75 -6.61
C GLU A 97 12.85 -11.01 -6.14
N SER A 98 11.99 -10.59 -7.06
CA SER A 98 10.79 -9.80 -6.76
C SER A 98 9.54 -10.61 -6.43
N LYS A 99 9.71 -11.89 -6.07
CA LYS A 99 8.60 -12.73 -5.59
C LYS A 99 8.12 -12.20 -4.25
N ILE A 100 6.82 -12.06 -4.08
CA ILE A 100 6.23 -11.53 -2.83
C ILE A 100 5.47 -12.58 -2.04
N LEU A 101 5.32 -12.32 -0.75
CA LEU A 101 4.46 -13.04 0.18
C LEU A 101 3.56 -12.03 0.89
N LEU A 102 2.25 -12.26 0.85
CA LEU A 102 1.30 -11.57 1.71
C LEU A 102 1.34 -12.24 3.09
N ALA A 103 1.43 -11.43 4.13
CA ALA A 103 1.59 -11.89 5.50
C ALA A 103 0.86 -10.96 6.48
N ASP A 104 0.97 -11.29 7.77
CA ASP A 104 0.29 -10.64 8.88
C ASP A 104 -1.25 -10.63 8.76
N PHE A 105 -1.82 -11.82 9.01
CA PHE A 105 -3.27 -12.02 9.06
C PHE A 105 -3.86 -11.74 10.46
N GLY A 106 -3.16 -11.00 11.33
CA GLY A 106 -3.62 -10.73 12.71
C GLY A 106 -4.94 -9.95 12.76
N THR A 107 -5.21 -9.15 11.73
CA THR A 107 -6.43 -8.34 11.57
C THR A 107 -7.45 -8.97 10.63
N ALA A 108 -7.11 -10.09 9.99
CA ALA A 108 -7.96 -10.73 9.00
C ALA A 108 -9.23 -11.34 9.60
N PHE A 109 -10.30 -11.35 8.81
CA PHE A 109 -11.60 -11.83 9.26
C PHE A 109 -12.48 -12.31 8.09
N TYR A 110 -13.48 -13.10 8.44
CA TYR A 110 -14.53 -13.53 7.52
C TYR A 110 -15.73 -12.60 7.74
N PRO A 111 -16.10 -11.72 6.78
CA PRO A 111 -17.19 -10.76 6.95
C PRO A 111 -18.50 -11.40 7.41
N TYR A 112 -18.75 -12.61 6.91
CA TYR A 112 -19.73 -13.52 7.46
C TYR A 112 -19.03 -14.81 7.92
N PRO A 113 -19.17 -15.25 9.18
CA PRO A 113 -20.08 -14.78 10.23
C PRO A 113 -19.46 -13.79 11.24
N ARG A 114 -18.24 -13.28 11.03
CA ARG A 114 -17.47 -12.50 12.02
C ARG A 114 -17.23 -11.07 11.54
N PRO A 115 -18.24 -10.19 11.55
CA PRO A 115 -18.08 -8.81 11.12
C PRO A 115 -17.05 -8.08 12.00
N ARG A 116 -16.25 -7.21 11.37
CA ARG A 116 -15.36 -6.26 12.05
C ARG A 116 -15.75 -4.84 11.68
N PHE A 117 -15.55 -3.93 12.62
CA PHE A 117 -15.85 -2.50 12.47
C PHE A 117 -14.59 -1.69 12.73
N GLY A 118 -14.45 -0.57 12.02
CA GLY A 118 -13.25 0.27 12.06
C GLY A 118 -12.06 -0.37 11.35
N SER A 119 -11.15 0.47 10.85
CA SER A 119 -9.96 0.02 10.13
C SER A 119 -8.74 -0.06 11.04
N SER A 120 -7.94 -1.11 10.86
CA SER A 120 -6.62 -1.24 11.48
C SER A 120 -5.49 -0.67 10.62
N THR A 121 -5.80 -0.30 9.37
CA THR A 121 -4.81 0.27 8.44
C THR A 121 -4.29 1.63 8.91
N PRO A 122 -3.05 2.00 8.55
CA PRO A 122 -2.55 3.36 8.71
C PRO A 122 -3.54 4.41 8.20
N LEU A 123 -3.62 5.52 8.94
CA LEU A 123 -4.64 6.56 8.76
C LEU A 123 -4.74 7.08 7.31
N ASN A 124 -3.61 7.25 6.62
CA ASN A 124 -3.54 7.79 5.25
C ASN A 124 -3.97 6.80 4.15
N ILE A 125 -4.20 5.53 4.47
CA ILE A 125 -4.70 4.51 3.53
C ILE A 125 -6.00 3.86 4.00
N SER A 126 -6.54 4.35 5.11
CA SER A 126 -7.78 3.87 5.69
C SER A 126 -8.95 4.17 4.75
N PRO A 127 -9.84 3.20 4.52
CA PRO A 127 -10.98 3.41 3.66
C PRO A 127 -11.97 4.39 4.32
N PRO A 128 -12.57 5.31 3.54
CA PRO A 128 -13.35 6.43 4.07
C PRO A 128 -14.59 6.00 4.85
N GLU A 129 -15.19 4.87 4.51
CA GLU A 129 -16.33 4.29 5.24
C GLU A 129 -15.99 3.96 6.70
N ALA A 130 -14.72 3.65 7.03
CA ALA A 130 -14.31 3.41 8.42
C ALA A 130 -14.55 4.63 9.30
N ARG A 131 -14.50 5.83 8.71
CA ARG A 131 -14.80 7.12 9.35
C ARG A 131 -16.28 7.47 9.25
N PHE A 132 -16.87 7.40 8.06
CA PHE A 132 -18.21 7.97 7.79
C PHE A 132 -19.38 7.00 8.06
N GLU A 133 -19.08 5.71 8.14
CA GLU A 133 -20.01 4.62 8.39
C GLU A 133 -19.48 3.65 9.45
N PRO A 134 -19.20 4.11 10.68
CA PRO A 134 -18.59 3.27 11.72
C PRO A 134 -19.48 2.10 12.18
N ALA A 135 -20.78 2.14 11.86
CA ALA A 135 -21.74 1.07 12.12
C ALA A 135 -21.84 0.06 10.96
N THR A 136 -21.20 0.30 9.82
CA THR A 136 -21.12 -0.63 8.69
C THR A 136 -19.89 -1.51 8.87
N PRO A 137 -20.02 -2.85 8.81
CA PRO A 137 -18.86 -3.72 8.93
C PRO A 137 -17.95 -3.57 7.71
N LEU A 138 -16.64 -3.66 7.92
CA LEU A 138 -15.69 -3.72 6.82
C LEU A 138 -15.95 -4.97 5.96
N SER A 139 -15.76 -4.82 4.66
CA SER A 139 -15.96 -5.86 3.66
C SER A 139 -14.72 -5.99 2.77
N PHE A 140 -14.81 -6.83 1.74
CA PHE A 140 -13.77 -6.94 0.71
C PHE A 140 -13.45 -5.60 0.06
N SER A 141 -14.41 -4.68 -0.05
CA SER A 141 -14.21 -3.34 -0.62
C SER A 141 -13.21 -2.49 0.18
N ALA A 142 -13.04 -2.74 1.48
CA ALA A 142 -12.04 -2.07 2.31
C ALA A 142 -10.62 -2.46 1.89
N ASP A 143 -10.38 -3.75 1.66
CA ASP A 143 -9.11 -4.26 1.14
C ASP A 143 -8.80 -3.66 -0.24
N ILE A 144 -9.81 -3.51 -1.12
CA ILE A 144 -9.63 -2.95 -2.47
C ILE A 144 -9.15 -1.50 -2.42
N TRP A 145 -9.69 -0.70 -1.49
CA TRP A 145 -9.23 0.67 -1.27
C TRP A 145 -7.74 0.69 -0.88
N SER A 146 -7.36 -0.06 0.15
CA SER A 146 -5.97 -0.07 0.62
C SER A 146 -5.01 -0.74 -0.39
N LEU A 147 -5.51 -1.70 -1.18
CA LEU A 147 -4.79 -2.30 -2.31
C LEU A 147 -4.40 -1.25 -3.38
N ALA A 148 -5.25 -0.26 -3.64
CA ALA A 148 -4.92 0.81 -4.59
C ALA A 148 -3.68 1.60 -4.14
N HIS A 149 -3.60 1.89 -2.83
CA HIS A 149 -2.46 2.55 -2.23
C HIS A 149 -1.18 1.69 -2.32
N ALA A 150 -1.30 0.37 -2.10
CA ALA A 150 -0.18 -0.56 -2.23
C ALA A 150 0.37 -0.59 -3.67
N ILE A 151 -0.51 -0.76 -4.66
CA ILE A 151 -0.16 -0.76 -6.09
C ILE A 151 0.51 0.56 -6.48
N TRP A 152 -0.08 1.69 -6.10
CA TRP A 152 0.49 3.01 -6.38
C TRP A 152 1.90 3.18 -5.81
N THR A 153 2.10 2.74 -4.56
CA THR A 153 3.38 2.85 -3.88
C THR A 153 4.46 2.00 -4.54
N VAL A 154 4.09 0.82 -5.07
CA VAL A 154 5.00 -0.02 -5.87
C VAL A 154 5.39 0.67 -7.18
N MET A 155 4.43 1.34 -7.83
CA MET A 155 4.66 2.01 -9.12
C MET A 155 5.43 3.33 -9.00
N GLY A 156 5.30 4.03 -7.86
CA GLY A 156 5.81 5.38 -7.64
C GLY A 156 6.85 5.52 -6.53
N LEU A 157 7.15 6.77 -6.18
CA LEU A 157 8.01 7.13 -5.05
C LEU A 157 7.21 7.63 -3.84
N LYS A 158 6.02 8.18 -4.09
CA LYS A 158 5.17 8.83 -3.09
C LYS A 158 3.83 8.11 -3.00
N THR A 159 3.24 8.10 -1.83
CA THR A 159 1.87 7.62 -1.57
C THR A 159 0.83 8.48 -2.30
N ILE A 160 -0.38 7.94 -2.48
CA ILE A 160 -1.51 8.69 -3.07
C ILE A 160 -1.86 9.89 -2.17
N LEU A 161 -2.05 9.63 -0.87
CA LEU A 161 -2.30 10.62 0.16
C LEU A 161 -1.04 10.80 1.02
N SER A 162 -0.78 12.03 1.49
CA SER A 162 0.45 12.35 2.24
C SER A 162 0.65 11.47 3.49
N SER A 163 1.90 11.26 3.86
CA SER A 163 2.28 10.56 5.10
C SER A 163 2.37 11.47 6.33
N PHE A 164 2.27 12.79 6.14
CA PHE A 164 2.38 13.81 7.22
C PHE A 164 1.02 14.31 7.72
N LEU A 165 0.01 13.44 7.71
CA LEU A 165 -1.34 13.77 8.15
C LEU A 165 -1.43 13.67 9.67
N LEU A 166 -1.99 14.70 10.30
CA LEU A 166 -2.08 14.80 11.77
C LEU A 166 -3.46 14.39 12.29
N SER A 167 -4.47 14.35 11.43
CA SER A 167 -5.86 14.06 11.78
C SER A 167 -6.65 13.37 10.67
N GLU A 168 -7.79 12.78 11.01
CA GLU A 168 -8.76 12.27 10.04
C GLU A 168 -9.29 13.35 9.08
N ASP A 169 -9.41 14.59 9.57
CA ASP A 169 -9.81 15.75 8.75
C ASP A 169 -8.81 16.05 7.65
N ASP A 170 -7.51 15.99 7.95
CA ASP A 170 -6.47 16.17 6.94
C ASP A 170 -6.54 15.07 5.86
N VAL A 171 -6.83 13.82 6.27
CA VAL A 171 -6.98 12.69 5.34
C VAL A 171 -8.16 12.90 4.42
N THR A 172 -9.33 13.22 4.97
CA THR A 172 -10.54 13.46 4.19
C THR A 172 -10.37 14.67 3.26
N GLN A 173 -9.69 15.71 3.71
CA GLN A 173 -9.33 16.85 2.88
C GLN A 173 -8.48 16.44 1.68
N GLU A 174 -7.45 15.62 1.88
CA GLU A 174 -6.64 15.11 0.78
C GLU A 174 -7.39 14.12 -0.13
N GLN A 175 -8.28 13.30 0.41
CA GLN A 175 -9.17 12.44 -0.38
C GLN A 175 -10.00 13.32 -1.33
N VAL A 176 -10.62 14.39 -0.82
CA VAL A 176 -11.46 15.29 -1.62
C VAL A 176 -10.68 16.03 -2.69
N ASP A 177 -9.49 16.52 -2.35
CA ASP A 177 -8.57 17.13 -3.31
C ASP A 177 -8.22 16.16 -4.45
N THR A 178 -8.02 14.88 -4.12
CA THR A 178 -7.50 13.87 -5.05
C THR A 178 -8.60 13.28 -5.93
N LEU A 179 -9.72 12.91 -5.32
CA LEU A 179 -10.77 12.07 -5.91
C LEU A 179 -12.02 12.85 -6.30
N GLY A 180 -12.29 13.98 -5.65
CA GLY A 180 -13.51 14.76 -5.84
C GLY A 180 -14.35 14.85 -4.57
N ILE A 181 -15.51 15.47 -4.68
CA ILE A 181 -16.41 15.66 -3.53
C ILE A 181 -16.87 14.30 -2.98
N LEU A 182 -17.03 14.21 -1.65
CA LEU A 182 -17.61 13.03 -0.99
C LEU A 182 -19.08 12.85 -1.41
N PRO A 183 -19.65 11.64 -1.26
CA PRO A 183 -21.10 11.45 -1.31
C PRO A 183 -21.82 12.40 -0.36
N ASP A 184 -23.01 12.88 -0.73
CA ASP A 184 -23.72 13.94 0.00
C ASP A 184 -23.88 13.65 1.50
N GLU A 185 -24.16 12.40 1.86
CA GLU A 185 -24.29 12.01 3.27
C GLU A 185 -22.99 12.23 4.06
N TRP A 186 -21.86 11.82 3.48
CA TRP A 186 -20.54 11.94 4.10
C TRP A 186 -20.06 13.39 4.06
N TRP A 187 -20.29 14.08 2.94
CA TRP A 187 -20.00 15.50 2.78
C TRP A 187 -20.70 16.32 3.86
N ASN A 188 -21.98 16.05 4.11
CA ASN A 188 -22.75 16.79 5.11
C ASN A 188 -22.35 16.48 6.54
N LYS A 189 -21.95 15.24 6.86
CA LYS A 189 -21.40 14.83 8.18
C LYS A 189 -20.06 15.48 8.51
N TRP A 190 -19.26 15.86 7.51
CA TRP A 190 -17.94 16.45 7.74
C TRP A 190 -18.02 17.95 8.07
N GLU A 191 -18.14 18.32 9.35
CA GLU A 191 -18.28 19.73 9.78
C GLU A 191 -17.02 20.58 9.50
N ALA A 192 -15.85 19.99 9.76
CA ALA A 192 -14.55 20.65 9.57
C ALA A 192 -14.26 20.98 8.10
N ARG A 193 -15.01 20.44 7.13
CA ARG A 193 -14.86 20.73 5.68
C ARG A 193 -14.82 22.21 5.37
N SER A 194 -15.55 23.01 6.16
CA SER A 194 -15.62 24.46 6.02
C SER A 194 -14.28 25.18 6.22
N GLN A 195 -13.26 24.53 6.78
CA GLN A 195 -11.92 25.10 6.88
C GLN A 195 -11.23 25.16 5.50
N TRP A 196 -11.53 24.22 4.60
CA TRP A 196 -10.87 24.07 3.31
C TRP A 196 -11.77 24.32 2.09
N PHE A 197 -13.07 24.04 2.23
CA PHE A 197 -14.01 24.02 1.11
C PHE A 197 -15.22 24.92 1.33
N MET A 198 -15.71 25.49 0.23
CA MET A 198 -17.00 26.16 0.13
C MET A 198 -18.12 25.11 0.09
N LYS A 199 -19.38 25.55 0.20
CA LYS A 199 -20.54 24.64 0.21
C LYS A 199 -20.66 23.80 -1.05
N ASP A 200 -20.24 24.34 -2.21
CA ASP A 200 -20.24 23.69 -3.51
C ASP A 200 -19.03 22.75 -3.75
N GLY A 201 -18.18 22.56 -2.74
CA GLY A 201 -16.97 21.73 -2.84
C GLY A 201 -15.76 22.45 -3.45
N SER A 202 -15.88 23.73 -3.84
CA SER A 202 -14.73 24.51 -4.31
C SER A 202 -13.76 24.84 -3.17
N ARG A 203 -12.45 24.83 -3.44
CA ARG A 203 -11.42 25.07 -2.42
C ARG A 203 -11.32 26.55 -2.06
N LYS A 204 -11.30 26.88 -0.76
CA LYS A 204 -11.32 28.27 -0.23
C LYS A 204 -10.03 29.06 -0.42
N LYS A 205 -8.87 28.40 -0.30
CA LYS A 205 -7.55 29.06 -0.38
C LYS A 205 -6.82 28.63 -1.66
N GLY A 206 -6.17 29.62 -2.29
CA GLY A 206 -5.44 29.46 -3.55
C GLY A 206 -4.41 28.34 -3.52
N GLY A 207 -4.46 27.55 -4.59
CA GLY A 207 -3.65 26.36 -4.83
C GLY A 207 -4.44 25.43 -5.74
N CYS A 208 -3.82 24.85 -6.76
CA CYS A 208 -4.45 23.77 -7.52
C CYS A 208 -4.29 22.48 -6.71
N PRO A 209 -5.34 21.97 -6.03
CA PRO A 209 -5.31 20.61 -5.51
C PRO A 209 -4.85 19.68 -6.61
N LYS A 210 -3.86 18.85 -6.31
CA LYS A 210 -3.45 17.82 -7.26
C LYS A 210 -4.53 16.76 -7.24
N ARG A 211 -5.39 16.81 -8.26
CA ARG A 211 -6.22 15.68 -8.69
C ARG A 211 -5.34 14.45 -8.90
N LEU A 212 -5.95 13.27 -8.99
CA LEU A 212 -5.25 12.01 -9.22
C LEU A 212 -4.22 12.10 -10.36
N GLU A 213 -4.50 12.80 -11.45
CA GLU A 213 -3.60 13.07 -12.57
C GLU A 213 -2.32 13.81 -12.15
N GLY A 214 -2.46 14.90 -11.40
CA GLY A 214 -1.32 15.68 -10.92
C GLY A 214 -0.50 14.91 -9.89
N ARG A 215 -1.15 14.08 -9.07
CA ARG A 215 -0.47 13.16 -8.15
C ARG A 215 0.27 12.06 -8.90
N PHE A 216 -0.32 11.50 -9.94
CA PHE A 216 0.31 10.49 -10.81
C PHE A 216 1.59 11.05 -11.44
N GLU A 217 1.49 12.25 -12.03
CA GLU A 217 2.65 12.89 -12.65
C GLU A 217 3.76 13.19 -11.63
N SER A 218 3.42 13.67 -10.43
CA SER A 218 4.43 14.02 -9.42
C SER A 218 4.95 12.85 -8.56
N SER A 219 4.23 11.74 -8.51
CA SER A 219 4.56 10.57 -7.67
C SER A 219 5.15 9.41 -8.47
N ILE A 220 4.78 9.26 -9.74
CA ILE A 220 5.19 8.15 -10.60
C ILE A 220 6.06 8.65 -11.76
N GLN A 221 5.54 9.51 -12.63
CA GLN A 221 6.24 9.88 -13.88
C GLN A 221 7.46 10.78 -13.67
N ASN A 222 7.31 11.90 -12.96
CA ASN A 222 8.39 12.85 -12.73
C ASN A 222 9.60 12.24 -12.01
N PRO A 223 9.42 11.46 -10.92
CA PRO A 223 10.56 10.80 -10.28
C PRO A 223 11.27 9.82 -11.22
N ARG A 224 10.53 9.04 -12.02
CA ARG A 224 11.11 8.13 -13.03
C ARG A 224 11.96 8.90 -14.05
N ARG A 225 11.41 9.98 -14.61
CA ARG A 225 12.09 10.87 -15.56
C ARG A 225 13.39 11.46 -14.96
N LYS A 226 13.34 11.94 -13.72
CA LYS A 226 14.51 12.49 -13.01
C LYS A 226 15.61 11.46 -12.77
N CYS A 227 15.25 10.20 -12.58
CA CYS A 227 16.18 9.09 -12.38
C CYS A 227 16.59 8.40 -13.69
N GLY A 228 16.16 8.89 -14.86
CA GLY A 228 16.44 8.25 -16.16
C GLY A 228 15.81 6.85 -16.29
N MET A 229 14.74 6.57 -15.55
CA MET A 229 14.03 5.29 -15.58
C MET A 229 12.91 5.30 -16.63
N GLU A 230 12.53 4.12 -17.11
CA GLU A 230 11.36 3.94 -17.96
C GLU A 230 10.10 4.51 -17.28
N ILE A 231 9.34 5.29 -18.05
CA ILE A 231 8.07 5.91 -17.69
C ILE A 231 6.89 5.13 -18.28
N LEU A 232 5.70 5.29 -17.71
CA LEU A 232 4.50 4.67 -18.29
C LEU A 232 4.15 5.43 -19.58
N GLY A 233 3.84 4.71 -20.64
CA GLY A 233 3.33 5.30 -21.89
C GLY A 233 1.97 5.99 -21.67
N GLU A 234 1.50 6.77 -22.65
CA GLU A 234 0.25 7.52 -22.52
C GLU A 234 -0.97 6.60 -22.32
N ASN A 235 -1.13 5.58 -23.18
CA ASN A 235 -2.21 4.60 -23.06
C ASN A 235 -2.14 3.80 -21.75
N GLU A 236 -0.93 3.40 -21.33
CA GLU A 236 -0.73 2.70 -20.07
C GLU A 236 -1.10 3.58 -18.87
N SER A 237 -0.65 4.83 -18.90
CA SER A 237 -0.93 5.81 -17.85
C SER A 237 -2.43 6.02 -17.69
N GLN A 238 -3.17 6.09 -18.81
CA GLN A 238 -4.61 6.23 -18.79
C GLN A 238 -5.28 5.01 -18.15
N ALA A 239 -4.97 3.80 -18.64
CA ALA A 239 -5.52 2.56 -18.10
C ALA A 239 -5.18 2.37 -16.60
N PHE A 240 -3.96 2.73 -16.19
CA PHE A 240 -3.55 2.66 -14.78
C PHE A 240 -4.35 3.61 -13.89
N LYS A 241 -4.51 4.88 -14.30
CA LYS A 241 -5.29 5.87 -13.54
C LYS A 241 -6.76 5.48 -13.45
N GLU A 242 -7.34 4.92 -14.51
CA GLU A 242 -8.72 4.44 -14.53
C GLU A 242 -8.92 3.29 -13.53
N MET A 243 -8.03 2.31 -13.53
CA MET A 243 -8.06 1.22 -12.55
C MET A 243 -7.94 1.76 -11.12
N ILE A 244 -6.96 2.63 -10.83
CA ILE A 244 -6.78 3.20 -9.49
C ILE A 244 -7.99 4.03 -9.07
N ARG A 245 -8.60 4.79 -9.98
CA ARG A 245 -9.82 5.56 -9.69
C ARG A 245 -10.99 4.64 -9.34
N TRP A 246 -11.17 3.54 -10.08
CA TRP A 246 -12.23 2.56 -9.82
C TRP A 246 -12.07 1.90 -8.44
N MET A 247 -10.84 1.57 -8.05
CA MET A 247 -10.54 1.04 -6.72
C MET A 247 -10.79 2.05 -5.59
N LEU A 248 -10.63 3.34 -5.86
CA LEU A 248 -10.81 4.44 -4.91
C LEU A 248 -12.19 5.10 -5.00
N SER A 249 -13.19 4.40 -5.55
CA SER A 249 -14.59 4.85 -5.48
C SER A 249 -15.02 5.01 -4.02
N TYR A 250 -15.73 6.10 -3.71
CA TYR A 250 -16.26 6.33 -2.36
C TYR A 250 -17.32 5.29 -1.99
N SER A 251 -18.25 5.02 -2.89
CA SER A 251 -19.25 3.96 -2.73
C SER A 251 -18.59 2.57 -2.70
N LEU A 252 -19.00 1.74 -1.73
CA LEU A 252 -18.48 0.40 -1.53
C LEU A 252 -18.82 -0.54 -2.67
N ASP A 253 -20.03 -0.41 -3.21
CA ASP A 253 -20.58 -1.25 -4.27
C ASP A 253 -20.01 -0.88 -5.65
N ASP A 254 -19.46 0.34 -5.77
CA ASP A 254 -18.81 0.80 -7.00
C ASP A 254 -17.34 0.37 -7.09
N ARG A 255 -16.77 -0.22 -6.02
CA ARG A 255 -15.39 -0.73 -6.05
C ARG A 255 -15.33 -2.11 -6.72
N PRO A 256 -14.30 -2.38 -7.53
CA PRO A 256 -14.11 -3.68 -8.15
C PRO A 256 -13.78 -4.75 -7.13
N THR A 257 -14.13 -6.00 -7.44
CA THR A 257 -13.50 -7.15 -6.80
C THR A 257 -12.05 -7.30 -7.26
N ALA A 258 -11.22 -7.97 -6.46
CA ALA A 258 -9.83 -8.25 -6.84
C ALA A 258 -9.73 -9.15 -8.09
N GLU A 259 -10.74 -9.98 -8.37
CA GLU A 259 -10.79 -10.78 -9.60
C GLU A 259 -11.08 -9.91 -10.84
N GLU A 260 -11.97 -8.93 -10.72
CA GLU A 260 -12.23 -7.97 -11.80
C GLU A 260 -11.02 -7.09 -12.10
N LEU A 261 -10.22 -6.75 -11.09
CA LEU A 261 -8.96 -6.02 -11.29
C LEU A 261 -8.02 -6.75 -12.26
N LEU A 262 -7.90 -8.08 -12.15
CA LEU A 262 -7.09 -8.90 -13.07
C LEU A 262 -7.58 -8.83 -14.54
N LYS A 263 -8.82 -8.38 -14.76
CA LYS A 263 -9.45 -8.25 -16.07
C LYS A 263 -9.37 -6.84 -16.66
N THR A 264 -8.84 -5.86 -15.92
CA THR A 264 -8.67 -4.48 -16.39
C THR A 264 -7.66 -4.37 -17.52
N ASP A 265 -7.78 -3.32 -18.33
CA ASP A 265 -6.88 -3.09 -19.46
C ASP A 265 -5.43 -2.94 -19.02
N TRP A 266 -5.16 -2.24 -17.92
CA TRP A 266 -3.80 -2.08 -17.39
C TRP A 266 -3.17 -3.44 -17.06
N MET A 267 -3.93 -4.29 -16.36
CA MET A 267 -3.46 -5.62 -15.99
C MET A 267 -3.25 -6.51 -17.21
N ARG A 268 -4.19 -6.55 -18.16
CA ARG A 268 -4.12 -7.45 -19.32
C ARG A 268 -3.07 -7.09 -20.35
N HIS A 269 -2.85 -5.80 -20.63
CA HIS A 269 -2.00 -5.38 -21.73
C HIS A 269 -0.60 -4.95 -21.30
N TRP A 270 -0.40 -4.56 -20.03
CA TRP A 270 0.91 -4.09 -19.54
C TRP A 270 1.45 -4.90 -18.38
N ALA A 271 0.63 -5.23 -17.38
CA ALA A 271 1.14 -5.87 -16.17
C ALA A 271 1.37 -7.39 -16.33
N ILE A 272 0.36 -8.13 -16.80
CA ILE A 272 0.35 -9.60 -16.92
C ILE A 272 1.22 -10.14 -18.06
N PRO A 273 1.27 -9.56 -19.27
CA PRO A 273 2.14 -10.08 -20.33
C PRO A 273 3.61 -10.09 -19.90
N ASN A 274 4.02 -9.09 -19.12
CA ASN A 274 5.33 -9.06 -18.49
C ASN A 274 5.50 -10.14 -17.42
N PHE A 275 4.43 -10.53 -16.71
CA PHE A 275 4.42 -11.63 -15.74
C PHE A 275 4.58 -13.00 -16.38
N ASP A 276 3.79 -13.32 -17.42
CA ASP A 276 3.80 -14.66 -18.02
C ASP A 276 5.08 -14.95 -18.82
N ASN A 277 5.69 -13.93 -19.42
CA ASN A 277 6.98 -14.06 -20.11
C ASN A 277 8.15 -14.41 -19.17
N ILE A 278 8.00 -14.20 -17.85
CA ILE A 278 9.03 -14.51 -16.85
C ILE A 278 8.93 -15.96 -16.37
N HIS A 279 7.77 -16.59 -16.54
CA HIS A 279 7.51 -17.96 -16.10
C HIS A 279 7.60 -19.00 -17.24
N ARG A 280 7.97 -18.56 -18.45
CA ARG A 280 8.39 -19.42 -19.56
C ARG A 280 9.90 -19.59 -19.55
#